data_AF-A0A2I0T853-F1
#
_entry.id   AF-A0A2I0T853-F1
#
_cell.length_a   1.000
_cell.length_b   1.000
_cell.length_c   1.000
_cell.angle_alpha   90.00
_cell.angle_beta   90.00
_cell.angle_gamma   90.00
#
_symmetry.space_group_name_H-M   'P 1'
#
loop_
_entity.id
_entity.type
_entity.pdbx_description
1 polymer ?
#
loop_
_entity_poly.entity_id
_entity_poly.type
_entity_poly.pdbx_seq_one_letter_code
_entity_poly.pdbx_strand_id
1 'polypeptide(L)'
;MLVLVWVFSCLYLPSQIACCGWTGAKDWENNEILINRSMTEYPCSCSNSSKDLEADSGFCNLDDPVNGTATYADWPVHEQGCMAGVEKWLKDNLGIVLGVCTGVAVIELLGMILSISLCKNIHSEDYTKVPKS
;
A
#
# COMPACT_ATOMS: atom_id res chain seq x y z
N MET A 1 6.87 -17.08 1.37
CA MET A 1 6.41 -16.13 2.42
C MET A 1 7.19 -14.81 2.40
N LEU A 2 8.52 -14.82 2.30
CA LEU A 2 9.35 -13.60 2.20
C LEU A 2 9.11 -12.76 0.92
N VAL A 3 8.73 -13.41 -0.19
CA VAL A 3 8.43 -12.77 -1.48
C VAL A 3 7.20 -11.84 -1.42
N LEU A 4 6.16 -12.24 -0.69
CA LEU A 4 4.95 -11.42 -0.52
C LEU A 4 5.25 -10.19 0.34
N VAL A 5 6.01 -10.35 1.42
CA VAL A 5 6.33 -9.26 2.35
C VAL A 5 7.06 -8.11 1.63
N TRP A 6 8.00 -8.41 0.72
CA TRP A 6 8.71 -7.37 -0.03
C TRP A 6 7.86 -6.66 -1.09
N VAL A 7 7.01 -7.40 -1.82
CA VAL A 7 6.10 -6.80 -2.82
C VAL A 7 5.07 -5.89 -2.14
N PHE A 8 4.55 -6.29 -0.98
CA PHE A 8 3.64 -5.43 -0.19
C PHE A 8 4.35 -4.21 0.42
N SER A 9 5.62 -4.32 0.83
CA SER A 9 6.40 -3.16 1.30
C SER A 9 6.75 -2.16 0.17
N CYS A 10 6.93 -2.61 -1.08
CA CYS A 10 7.12 -1.70 -2.22
C CYS A 10 5.85 -0.92 -2.59
N LEU A 11 4.66 -1.44 -2.26
CA LEU A 11 3.38 -0.75 -2.48
C LEU A 11 3.01 0.21 -1.33
N TYR A 12 3.78 0.21 -0.25
CA TYR A 12 3.63 1.17 0.84
C TYR A 12 4.24 2.49 0.37
N LEU A 13 3.47 3.24 -0.44
CA LEU A 13 3.76 4.65 -0.67
C LEU A 13 3.64 5.33 0.69
N PRO A 14 4.75 5.80 1.31
CA PRO A 14 4.61 6.57 2.53
C PRO A 14 3.76 7.80 2.21
N SER A 15 2.78 8.01 3.06
CA SER A 15 1.73 9.03 3.07
C SER A 15 2.27 10.45 2.83
N GLN A 16 2.59 10.78 1.57
CA GLN A 16 3.06 12.10 1.15
C GLN A 16 2.34 12.56 -0.14
N ILE A 17 1.30 11.85 -0.55
CA ILE A 17 0.41 12.33 -1.60
C ILE A 17 -0.62 13.24 -0.91
N ALA A 18 -0.55 14.53 -1.18
CA ALA A 18 -1.56 15.50 -0.77
C ALA A 18 -2.87 15.19 -1.52
N CYS A 19 -3.69 14.29 -0.96
CA CYS A 19 -4.93 13.82 -1.56
C CYS A 19 -5.99 13.52 -0.50
N CYS A 20 -7.26 13.53 -0.91
CA CYS A 20 -8.36 13.05 -0.11
C CYS A 20 -9.29 12.17 -0.93
N GLY A 21 -9.63 10.99 -0.39
CA GLY A 21 -10.45 10.01 -1.10
C GLY A 21 -9.72 9.34 -2.28
N TRP A 22 -10.39 8.39 -2.93
CA TRP A 22 -9.84 7.67 -4.07
C TRP A 22 -9.87 8.55 -5.34
N THR A 23 -11.06 9.02 -5.70
CA THR A 23 -11.29 9.95 -6.82
C THR A 23 -11.31 11.41 -6.37
N GLY A 24 -11.63 11.67 -5.10
CA GLY A 24 -11.61 12.99 -4.49
C GLY A 24 -12.34 13.01 -3.14
N ALA A 25 -12.39 14.17 -2.49
CA ALA A 25 -13.03 14.34 -1.18
C ALA A 25 -14.51 13.94 -1.16
N LYS A 26 -15.19 13.99 -2.31
CA LYS A 26 -16.58 13.54 -2.49
C LYS A 26 -16.81 12.07 -2.15
N ASP A 27 -15.80 11.21 -2.22
CA ASP A 27 -15.95 9.80 -1.86
C ASP A 27 -16.44 9.59 -0.41
N TRP A 28 -16.26 10.60 0.44
CA TRP A 28 -16.69 10.61 1.83
C TRP A 28 -18.16 11.01 2.05
N GLU A 29 -18.86 11.52 1.03
CA GLU A 29 -20.24 12.02 1.11
C GLU A 29 -21.24 10.95 1.57
N ASN A 30 -21.00 9.68 1.23
CA ASN A 30 -21.87 8.56 1.56
C ASN A 30 -21.36 7.73 2.75
N ASN A 31 -20.38 8.24 3.51
CA ASN A 31 -19.82 7.51 4.64
C ASN A 31 -20.74 7.62 5.87
N GLU A 32 -21.30 6.49 6.31
CA GLU A 32 -22.25 6.44 7.44
C GLU A 32 -21.67 7.01 8.75
N ILE A 33 -20.37 6.84 9.00
CA ILE A 33 -19.70 7.34 10.22
C ILE A 33 -19.70 8.87 10.20
N LEU A 34 -19.36 9.48 9.06
CA LEU A 34 -19.31 10.93 8.91
C LEU A 34 -20.73 11.53 8.89
N ILE A 35 -21.68 10.87 8.21
CA ILE A 35 -23.09 11.28 8.22
C ILE A 35 -23.66 11.26 9.63
N ASN A 36 -23.40 10.21 10.43
CA ASN A 36 -23.85 10.12 11.82
C ASN A 36 -23.25 11.24 12.70
N ARG A 37 -22.07 11.74 12.34
CA ARG A 37 -21.41 12.89 12.98
C ARG A 37 -21.72 14.22 12.27
N SER A 38 -22.81 14.30 11.51
CA SER A 38 -23.23 15.51 10.80
C SER A 38 -22.14 16.12 9.88
N MET A 39 -21.20 15.29 9.41
CA MET A 39 -20.05 15.68 8.58
C MET A 39 -19.16 16.75 9.22
N THR A 40 -19.16 16.90 10.54
CA THR A 40 -18.30 17.88 11.24
C THR A 40 -16.88 17.36 11.47
N GLU A 41 -16.61 16.13 11.05
CA GLU A 41 -15.31 15.49 11.11
C GLU A 41 -14.87 15.02 9.73
N TYR A 42 -13.55 14.96 9.52
CA TYR A 42 -12.93 14.46 8.31
C TYR A 42 -11.64 13.70 8.63
N PRO A 43 -11.14 12.82 7.75
CA PRO A 43 -9.88 12.12 7.98
C PRO A 43 -8.71 13.11 8.04
N CYS A 44 -7.91 13.06 9.10
CA CYS A 44 -6.80 14.02 9.27
C CYS A 44 -5.74 13.91 8.18
N SER A 45 -5.57 12.71 7.59
CA SER A 45 -4.69 12.49 6.45
C SER A 45 -5.09 13.27 5.20
N CYS A 46 -6.35 13.72 5.12
CA CYS A 46 -6.83 14.59 4.05
C CYS A 46 -6.56 16.08 4.31
N SER A 47 -6.21 16.47 5.55
CA SER A 47 -6.10 17.87 5.95
C SER A 47 -5.00 18.59 5.17
N ASN A 48 -5.27 19.83 4.80
CA ASN A 48 -4.26 20.74 4.27
C ASN A 48 -3.40 21.37 5.39
N SER A 49 -3.79 21.18 6.66
CA SER A 49 -3.09 21.69 7.83
C SER A 49 -2.23 20.60 8.46
N SER A 50 -0.96 20.91 8.68
CA SER A 50 -0.03 20.00 9.36
C SER A 50 -0.32 19.82 10.85
N LYS A 51 -1.22 20.62 11.44
CA LYS A 51 -1.63 20.48 12.85
C LYS A 51 -2.50 19.24 13.09
N ASP A 52 -3.19 18.80 12.05
CA ASP A 52 -4.16 17.71 12.09
C ASP A 52 -3.50 16.33 11.99
N LEU A 53 -2.26 16.28 11.51
CA LEU A 53 -1.47 15.04 11.38
C LEU A 53 -1.05 14.44 12.73
N GLU A 54 -1.17 15.19 13.83
CA GLU A 54 -0.86 14.74 15.21
C GLU A 54 -2.10 14.23 15.96
N ALA A 55 -3.27 14.16 15.30
CA ALA A 55 -4.49 13.70 15.94
C ALA A 55 -4.47 12.18 16.20
N ASP A 56 -4.54 11.81 17.48
CA ASP A 56 -4.52 10.42 17.97
C ASP A 56 -5.71 9.56 17.47
N SER A 57 -6.80 10.21 17.02
CA SER A 57 -8.05 9.58 16.59
C SER A 57 -8.18 9.31 15.08
N GLY A 58 -7.22 9.74 14.25
CA GLY A 58 -7.28 9.60 12.78
C GLY A 58 -8.35 10.46 12.08
N PHE A 59 -9.30 11.03 12.82
CA PHE A 59 -10.29 12.01 12.39
C PHE A 59 -10.09 13.35 13.11
N CYS A 60 -10.29 14.43 12.35
CA CYS A 60 -10.10 15.81 12.73
C CYS A 60 -11.43 16.55 12.64
N ASN A 61 -11.65 17.52 13.52
CA ASN A 61 -12.90 18.28 13.58
C ASN A 61 -12.80 19.54 12.70
N LEU A 62 -13.95 20.05 12.25
CA LEU A 62 -14.02 21.38 11.67
C LEU A 62 -13.81 22.44 12.76
N ASP A 63 -12.85 23.33 12.55
CA ASP A 63 -12.62 24.48 13.43
C ASP A 63 -13.72 25.56 13.27
N ASP A 64 -14.32 25.67 12.08
CA ASP A 64 -15.37 26.64 11.79
C ASP A 64 -16.77 26.07 12.05
N PRO A 65 -17.59 26.74 12.88
CA PRO A 65 -18.95 26.31 13.14
C PRO A 65 -19.83 26.50 11.91
N VAL A 66 -20.17 25.39 11.24
CA VAL A 66 -21.16 25.39 10.16
C VAL A 66 -22.57 25.44 10.76
N ASN A 67 -23.39 26.41 10.35
CA ASN A 67 -24.80 26.47 10.72
C ASN A 67 -25.60 25.41 9.94
N GLY A 68 -25.51 24.13 10.35
CA GLY A 68 -26.22 23.01 9.73
C GLY A 68 -25.37 21.75 9.59
N THR A 69 -25.83 20.80 8.78
CA THR A 69 -25.04 19.63 8.38
C THR A 69 -23.95 20.10 7.41
N ALA A 70 -22.69 19.90 7.75
CA ALA A 70 -21.57 20.24 6.88
C ALA A 70 -21.53 19.28 5.67
N THR A 71 -20.75 19.65 4.66
CA THR A 71 -20.50 18.81 3.49
C THR A 71 -19.00 18.65 3.25
N TYR A 72 -18.63 17.70 2.40
CA TYR A 72 -17.22 17.49 2.06
C TYR A 72 -16.54 18.74 1.46
N ALA A 73 -17.32 19.65 0.87
CA ALA A 73 -16.84 20.90 0.27
C ALA A 73 -16.51 21.97 1.32
N ASP A 74 -17.00 21.82 2.56
CA ASP A 74 -16.71 22.74 3.66
C ASP A 74 -15.43 22.35 4.42
N TRP A 75 -14.84 21.21 4.10
CA TRP A 75 -13.67 20.67 4.80
C TRP A 75 -12.36 21.30 4.29
N PRO A 76 -11.40 21.60 5.17
CA PRO A 76 -10.09 22.14 4.78
C PRO A 76 -9.14 21.05 4.26
N VAL A 77 -9.58 20.29 3.25
CA VAL A 77 -8.89 19.09 2.75
C VAL A 77 -8.33 19.25 1.34
N HIS A 78 -7.50 18.31 0.92
CA HIS A 78 -7.06 18.21 -0.47
C HIS A 78 -8.20 17.71 -1.38
N GLU A 79 -8.60 18.54 -2.35
CA GLU A 79 -9.62 18.17 -3.35
C GLU A 79 -9.19 17.04 -4.30
N GLN A 80 -7.89 16.83 -4.46
CA GLN A 80 -7.34 15.84 -5.38
C GLN A 80 -7.52 14.42 -4.83
N GLY A 81 -8.01 13.50 -5.65
CA GLY A 81 -8.06 12.07 -5.32
C GLY A 81 -6.69 11.40 -5.36
N CYS A 82 -6.49 10.40 -4.50
CA CYS A 82 -5.23 9.67 -4.42
C CYS A 82 -4.93 8.82 -5.67
N MET A 83 -5.96 8.46 -6.45
CA MET A 83 -5.81 7.68 -7.68
C MET A 83 -4.85 8.33 -8.67
N ALA A 84 -4.91 9.65 -8.84
CA ALA A 84 -4.03 10.36 -9.77
C ALA A 84 -2.55 10.27 -9.37
N GLY A 85 -2.27 10.38 -8.07
CA GLY A 85 -0.91 10.24 -7.53
C GLY A 85 -0.38 8.81 -7.67
N VAL A 86 -1.21 7.82 -7.35
CA VAL A 86 -0.87 6.39 -7.49
C VAL A 86 -0.65 6.02 -8.95
N GLU A 87 -1.53 6.46 -9.85
CA GLU A 87 -1.41 6.18 -11.29
C GLU A 87 -0.14 6.78 -11.86
N LYS A 88 0.18 8.03 -11.49
CA LYS A 88 1.42 8.69 -11.91
C LYS A 88 2.65 7.93 -11.39
N TRP A 89 2.68 7.63 -10.08
CA TRP A 89 3.79 6.89 -9.50
C TRP A 89 3.96 5.53 -10.15
N LEU A 90 2.87 4.81 -10.40
CA LEU A 90 2.89 3.51 -11.05
C LEU A 90 3.43 3.62 -12.46
N LYS A 91 2.98 4.58 -13.27
CA LYS A 91 3.48 4.80 -14.63
C LYS A 91 4.98 5.11 -14.64
N ASP A 92 5.44 5.97 -13.74
CA ASP A 92 6.85 6.39 -13.65
C ASP A 92 7.76 5.24 -13.16
N ASN A 93 7.24 4.33 -12.35
CA ASN A 93 8.02 3.24 -11.73
C ASN A 93 7.67 1.84 -12.26
N LEU A 94 6.83 1.74 -13.29
CA LEU A 94 6.29 0.47 -13.79
C LEU A 94 7.39 -0.52 -14.17
N GLY A 95 8.45 -0.02 -14.83
CA GLY A 95 9.58 -0.84 -15.23
C GLY A 95 10.35 -1.43 -14.05
N ILE A 96 10.51 -0.65 -12.96
CA ILE A 96 11.18 -1.10 -11.74
C ILE A 96 10.34 -2.18 -11.06
N VAL A 97 9.03 -1.94 -10.90
CA VAL A 97 8.09 -2.89 -10.29
C VAL A 97 8.10 -4.22 -11.06
N LEU A 98 7.97 -4.17 -12.39
CA LEU A 98 8.00 -5.37 -13.23
C LEU A 98 9.37 -6.08 -13.17
N GLY A 99 10.45 -5.32 -13.15
CA GLY A 99 11.82 -5.85 -13.05
C GLY A 99 12.05 -6.59 -11.74
N VAL A 100 11.66 -6.01 -10.61
CA VAL A 100 11.78 -6.65 -9.28
C VAL A 100 10.93 -7.91 -9.22
N CYS A 101 9.64 -7.84 -9.61
CA CYS A 101 8.74 -8.99 -9.61
C CYS A 101 9.30 -10.14 -10.47
N THR A 102 9.80 -9.83 -11.66
CA THR A 102 10.38 -10.84 -12.58
C THR A 102 11.69 -11.41 -12.02
N GLY A 103 12.58 -10.56 -11.50
CA GLY A 103 13.85 -10.97 -10.92
C GLY A 103 13.67 -11.92 -9.74
N VAL A 104 12.72 -11.63 -8.85
CA VAL A 104 12.38 -12.52 -7.73
C VAL A 104 11.86 -13.87 -8.23
N ALA A 105 10.96 -13.88 -9.22
CA ALA A 105 10.45 -15.12 -9.80
C ALA A 105 11.56 -15.99 -10.40
N VAL A 106 12.55 -15.39 -11.07
CA VAL A 106 13.71 -16.10 -11.63
C VAL A 106 14.58 -16.68 -10.53
N ILE A 107 14.90 -15.89 -9.49
CA ILE A 107 15.73 -16.34 -8.37
C ILE A 107 15.08 -17.52 -7.64
N GLU A 108 13.76 -17.46 -7.42
CA GLU A 108 13.01 -18.54 -6.78
C GLU A 108 13.03 -19.82 -7.63
N LEU A 109 12.87 -19.70 -8.94
CA LEU A 109 12.97 -20.82 -9.87
C LEU A 109 14.36 -21.46 -9.88
N LEU A 110 15.42 -20.66 -9.88
CA LEU A 110 16.80 -21.15 -9.78
C LEU A 110 17.05 -21.84 -8.43
N GLY A 111 16.54 -21.30 -7.33
CA GLY A 111 16.62 -21.90 -6.00
C GLY A 111 15.99 -23.29 -5.94
N MET A 112 14.83 -23.48 -6.58
CA MET A 112 14.19 -24.79 -6.70
C MET A 112 15.06 -25.78 -7.51
N ILE A 113 15.59 -25.37 -8.66
CA ILE A 113 16.43 -26.23 -9.51
C ILE A 113 17.72 -26.65 -8.78
N LEU A 114 18.40 -25.71 -8.14
CA LEU A 114 19.63 -25.98 -7.39
C LEU A 114 19.37 -26.92 -6.21
N SER A 115 18.28 -26.73 -5.47
CA SER A 115 17.91 -27.61 -4.36
C SER A 115 17.71 -29.06 -4.83
N ILE A 116 16.99 -29.26 -5.95
CA ILE A 116 16.79 -30.59 -6.52
C ILE A 116 18.13 -31.19 -7.00
N SER A 117 18.96 -30.38 -7.66
CA SER A 117 20.24 -30.83 -8.21
C SER A 117 21.23 -31.25 -7.12
N LEU A 118 21.30 -30.50 -6.01
CA LEU A 118 22.09 -30.84 -4.82
C LEU A 118 21.61 -32.15 -4.18
N CYS A 119 20.29 -32.32 -4.01
CA CYS A 119 19.74 -33.56 -3.48
C CYS A 119 20.10 -34.78 -4.35
N LYS A 120 20.08 -34.65 -5.68
CA LYS A 120 20.46 -35.74 -6.59
C LYS A 120 21.96 -36.05 -6.53
N ASN A 121 22.81 -35.03 -6.41
CA ASN A 121 24.26 -35.22 -6.36
C ASN A 121 24.71 -35.95 -5.08
N ILE A 122 24.17 -35.56 -3.92
CA ILE A 122 24.46 -36.21 -2.63
C ILE A 122 24.01 -37.68 -2.63
N HIS A 123 22.79 -37.94 -3.15
CA HIS A 123 22.26 -39.30 -3.23
C HIS A 123 23.19 -40.21 -4.05
N SER A 124 23.67 -39.74 -5.21
CA SER A 124 24.56 -40.52 -6.09
C SER A 124 25.91 -40.88 -5.47
N GLU A 125 26.45 -40.07 -4.55
CA GLU A 125 27.71 -40.38 -3.88
C GLU A 125 27.57 -41.48 -2.81
N ASP A 126 26.39 -41.64 -2.19
CA ASP A 126 26.17 -42.69 -1.20
C ASP A 126 25.94 -44.09 -1.81
N TYR A 127 25.30 -44.18 -3.00
CA TYR A 127 25.11 -45.48 -3.67
C TYR A 127 26.39 -46.08 -4.25
N THR A 128 27.41 -45.26 -4.53
CA THR A 128 28.69 -45.77 -5.06
C THR A 128 29.64 -46.27 -3.97
N LYS A 129 29.33 -46.02 -2.69
CA LYS A 129 30.13 -46.49 -1.54
C LYS A 129 29.63 -47.78 -0.90
N VAL A 130 28.60 -48.43 -1.44
CA VAL A 130 28.23 -49.79 -1.03
C VAL A 130 29.08 -50.79 -1.84
N PRO A 131 30.08 -51.48 -1.25
CA PRO A 131 30.73 -52.58 -1.94
C PRO A 131 29.66 -53.63 -2.23
N LYS A 132 29.49 -54.00 -3.50
CA LYS A 132 28.64 -55.11 -3.88
C LYS A 132 29.24 -56.37 -3.24
N SER A 133 28.59 -56.86 -2.18
CA SER A 133 28.79 -58.20 -1.63
C SER A 133 28.08 -59.23 -2.50
#